data_AF-A0A2Z6MF18-F1
#
_entry.id   AF-A0A2Z6MF18-F1
#
_cell.length_a   1.000
_cell.length_b   1.000
_cell.length_c   1.000
_cell.angle_alpha   90.00
_cell.angle_beta   90.00
_cell.angle_gamma   90.00
#
_symmetry.space_group_name_H-M   'P 1'
#
loop_
_entity.id
_entity.type
_entity.pdbx_description
1 polymer ?
#
loop_
_entity_poly.entity_id
_entity_poly.type
_entity_poly.pdbx_seq_one_letter_code
_entity_poly.pdbx_strand_id
1 'polypeptide(L)'
;MILLLGDLRKEAFKKSNAVPLPLNAVFVAKKEHVFGKKFFGNKVVFCDNGKIHDLVIECDTSIAKDPCLIIRIDSKIVMQVKRLKWKFRGNQTIVVDGFEVEVYWDVYNWLFSTSFGNAVFMFRTCFSHDKIWDAQPVSDANVLQWSFSQRFSESKFRQGLGFSHVLYAWKNE
;
A
#
# COMPACT_ATOMS: atom_id res chain seq x y z
N MET A 1 -7.15 -17.47 -22.46
CA MET A 1 -7.17 -16.52 -21.32
C MET A 1 -5.90 -15.70 -21.41
N ILE A 2 -5.99 -14.38 -21.64
CA ILE A 2 -4.81 -13.50 -21.76
C ILE A 2 -4.81 -12.63 -20.51
N LEU A 3 -3.85 -12.86 -19.62
CA LEU A 3 -3.58 -11.98 -18.49
C LEU A 3 -2.76 -10.79 -19.02
N LEU A 4 -3.36 -9.60 -19.04
CA LEU A 4 -2.66 -8.37 -19.37
C LEU A 4 -2.17 -7.72 -18.06
N LEU A 5 -0.85 -7.71 -17.88
CA LEU A 5 -0.20 -7.11 -16.72
C LEU A 5 0.48 -5.80 -17.11
N GLY A 6 0.20 -4.73 -16.36
CA GLY A 6 0.82 -3.41 -16.56
C GLY A 6 -0.16 -2.33 -17.01
N ASP A 7 0.35 -1.11 -17.09
CA ASP A 7 -0.36 0.14 -17.41
C ASP A 7 -0.40 0.45 -18.93
N LEU A 8 0.51 -0.14 -19.71
CA LEU A 8 0.64 0.06 -21.16
C LEU A 8 -0.33 -0.79 -22.00
N ARG A 9 -1.64 -0.74 -21.68
CA ARG A 9 -2.65 -1.60 -22.34
C ARG A 9 -2.66 -1.46 -23.87
N LYS A 10 -2.65 -0.22 -24.36
CA LYS A 10 -2.70 0.07 -25.81
C LYS A 10 -1.51 -0.54 -26.55
N GLU A 11 -0.31 -0.44 -25.97
CA GLU A 11 0.90 -1.00 -26.57
C GLU A 11 0.90 -2.53 -26.53
N ALA A 12 0.42 -3.12 -25.44
CA ALA A 12 0.33 -4.56 -25.32
C ALA A 12 -0.62 -5.18 -26.36
N PHE A 13 -1.79 -4.57 -26.59
CA PHE A 13 -2.70 -5.01 -27.66
C PHE A 13 -2.10 -4.82 -29.05
N LYS A 14 -1.42 -3.68 -29.29
CA LYS A 14 -0.70 -3.44 -30.55
C LYS A 14 0.38 -4.48 -30.82
N LYS A 15 1.12 -4.92 -29.79
CA LYS A 15 2.21 -5.89 -29.92
C LYS A 15 1.73 -7.34 -29.98
N SER A 16 0.65 -7.68 -29.28
CA SER A 16 0.17 -9.07 -29.17
C SER A 16 -0.85 -9.46 -30.24
N ASN A 17 -1.46 -8.51 -30.95
CA ASN A 17 -2.61 -8.73 -31.83
C ASN A 17 -3.79 -9.42 -31.11
N ALA A 18 -3.83 -9.38 -29.78
CA ALA A 18 -4.90 -9.96 -29.00
C ALA A 18 -6.19 -9.15 -29.13
N VAL A 19 -7.33 -9.83 -29.16
CA VAL A 19 -8.64 -9.18 -29.14
C VAL A 19 -8.88 -8.61 -27.73
N PRO A 20 -9.18 -7.30 -27.59
CA PRO A 20 -9.51 -6.72 -26.29
C PRO A 20 -10.78 -7.36 -25.72
N LEU A 21 -10.67 -7.95 -24.53
CA LEU A 21 -11.83 -8.35 -23.74
C LEU A 21 -12.36 -7.14 -22.95
N PRO A 22 -13.68 -7.04 -22.71
CA PRO A 22 -14.27 -5.98 -21.88
C PRO A 22 -13.97 -6.14 -20.37
N LEU A 23 -13.10 -7.08 -19.99
CA LEU A 23 -12.69 -7.32 -18.62
C LEU A 23 -11.49 -6.42 -18.29
N ASN A 24 -11.66 -5.55 -17.28
CA ASN A 24 -10.58 -4.75 -16.74
C ASN A 24 -9.81 -5.55 -15.68
N ALA A 25 -8.49 -5.59 -15.80
CA ALA A 25 -7.64 -6.02 -14.70
C ALA A 25 -7.78 -5.01 -13.54
N VAL A 26 -7.91 -5.52 -12.31
CA VAL A 26 -7.96 -4.70 -11.10
C VAL A 26 -6.56 -4.62 -10.50
N PHE A 27 -6.11 -3.42 -10.19
CA PHE A 27 -4.79 -3.19 -9.60
C PHE A 27 -4.85 -3.41 -8.09
N VAL A 28 -4.36 -4.56 -7.63
CA VAL A 28 -4.43 -4.97 -6.21
C VAL A 28 -3.18 -4.61 -5.40
N ALA A 29 -2.02 -4.48 -6.07
CA ALA A 29 -0.78 -4.13 -5.38
C ALA A 29 0.27 -3.49 -6.30
N LYS A 30 1.14 -2.67 -5.70
CA LYS A 30 2.30 -2.04 -6.31
C LYS A 30 3.52 -2.24 -5.44
N LYS A 31 4.68 -2.53 -6.03
CA LYS A 31 5.97 -2.56 -5.34
C LYS A 31 6.93 -1.56 -5.96
N GLU A 32 7.53 -0.69 -5.16
CA GLU A 32 8.47 0.34 -5.60
C GLU A 32 9.72 0.40 -4.74
N HIS A 33 10.78 0.97 -5.32
CA HIS A 33 12.05 1.22 -4.66
C HIS A 33 12.35 2.72 -4.74
N VAL A 34 12.70 3.32 -3.61
CA VAL A 34 13.11 4.72 -3.51
C VAL A 34 14.45 4.81 -2.82
N PHE A 35 15.20 5.85 -3.15
CA PHE A 35 16.56 6.05 -2.69
C PHE A 35 16.69 7.43 -2.08
N GLY A 36 17.43 7.55 -0.99
CA GLY A 36 17.60 8.82 -0.27
C GLY A 36 18.54 8.68 0.92
N LYS A 37 18.87 9.78 1.58
CA LYS A 37 19.69 9.76 2.81
C LYS A 37 18.83 9.81 4.06
N LYS A 38 18.11 10.93 4.20
CA LYS A 38 17.22 11.21 5.32
C LYS A 38 15.74 11.25 4.90
N PHE A 39 15.47 11.72 3.68
CA PHE A 39 14.15 11.88 3.11
C PHE A 39 13.99 10.96 1.91
N PHE A 40 12.87 10.26 1.84
CA PHE A 40 12.53 9.31 0.78
C PHE A 40 11.18 9.72 0.18
N GLY A 41 11.21 10.32 -1.01
CA GLY A 41 10.02 10.83 -1.69
C GLY A 41 9.50 9.85 -2.74
N ASN A 42 8.18 9.74 -2.86
CA ASN A 42 7.50 9.03 -3.95
C ASN A 42 6.13 9.68 -4.24
N LYS A 43 5.61 9.49 -5.45
CA LYS A 43 4.21 9.75 -5.78
C LYS A 43 3.39 8.47 -5.62
N VAL A 44 2.37 8.52 -4.78
CA VAL A 44 1.54 7.35 -4.46
C VAL A 44 0.07 7.62 -4.74
N VAL A 45 -0.66 6.54 -5.01
CA VAL A 45 -2.11 6.53 -5.10
C VAL A 45 -2.60 5.48 -4.11
N PHE A 46 -3.64 5.79 -3.35
CA PHE A 46 -4.16 4.88 -2.31
C PHE A 46 -5.39 4.08 -2.77
N CYS A 47 -6.03 4.45 -3.88
CA CYS A 47 -7.22 3.80 -4.42
C CYS A 47 -7.23 3.78 -5.96
N ASP A 48 -7.93 2.83 -6.58
CA ASP A 48 -8.04 2.80 -8.04
C ASP A 48 -8.69 4.09 -8.58
N ASN A 49 -8.07 4.70 -9.58
CA ASN A 49 -8.39 6.04 -10.09
C ASN A 49 -8.40 7.17 -9.01
N GLY A 50 -7.68 6.96 -7.90
CA GLY A 50 -7.51 7.94 -6.83
C GLY A 50 -6.64 9.13 -7.22
N LYS A 51 -6.58 10.11 -6.32
CA LYS A 51 -5.65 11.24 -6.46
C LYS A 51 -4.21 10.76 -6.25
N ILE A 52 -3.30 11.39 -6.98
CA ILE A 52 -1.85 11.20 -6.77
C ILE A 52 -1.45 12.12 -5.62
N HIS A 53 -0.80 11.54 -4.61
CA HIS A 53 -0.28 12.25 -3.46
C HIS A 53 1.25 12.23 -3.42
N ASP A 54 1.84 13.28 -2.86
CA ASP A 54 3.27 13.31 -2.56
C ASP A 54 3.52 12.66 -1.20
N LEU A 55 4.12 11.47 -1.23
CA LEU A 55 4.57 10.74 -0.06
C LEU A 55 6.02 11.10 0.26
N VAL A 56 6.28 11.48 1.51
CA VAL A 56 7.65 11.64 2.02
C VAL A 56 7.80 10.86 3.31
N ILE A 57 8.79 9.98 3.34
CA ILE A 57 9.20 9.24 4.53
C ILE A 57 10.50 9.86 5.04
N GLU A 58 10.55 10.21 6.31
CA GLU A 58 11.72 10.74 6.99
C GLU A 58 12.09 9.83 8.15
N CYS A 59 13.38 9.53 8.26
CA CYS A 59 13.96 8.86 9.42
C CYS A 59 15.09 9.71 9.96
N ASP A 60 14.89 10.35 11.11
CA ASP A 60 15.97 11.06 11.79
C ASP A 60 16.82 10.05 12.56
N THR A 61 17.90 9.57 11.93
CA THR A 61 18.86 8.65 12.56
C THR A 61 20.07 9.37 13.16
N SER A 62 19.98 10.68 13.45
CA SER A 62 21.09 11.37 14.09
C SER A 62 21.43 10.71 15.43
N ILE A 63 22.69 10.29 15.60
CA ILE A 63 23.15 9.47 16.74
C ILE A 63 22.91 10.17 18.09
N ALA A 64 22.90 11.51 18.09
CA ALA A 64 22.68 12.34 19.27
C ALA A 64 21.20 12.45 19.70
N LYS A 65 20.24 12.03 18.86
CA LYS A 65 18.80 12.09 19.16
C LYS A 65 18.18 10.70 19.18
N ASP A 66 17.10 10.55 19.94
CA ASP A 66 16.27 9.35 19.88
C ASP A 66 15.60 9.27 18.50
N PRO A 67 15.89 8.24 17.66
CA PRO A 67 15.40 8.22 16.30
C PRO A 67 13.89 8.22 16.22
N CYS A 68 13.35 8.90 15.20
CA CYS A 68 11.93 8.91 14.92
C CYS A 68 11.64 8.71 13.43
N LEU A 69 10.50 8.06 13.16
CA LEU A 69 9.95 7.88 11.82
C LEU A 69 8.82 8.89 11.63
N ILE A 70 8.87 9.64 10.54
CA ILE A 70 7.83 10.60 10.16
C ILE A 70 7.37 10.24 8.76
N ILE A 71 6.04 10.15 8.57
CA ILE A 71 5.44 10.03 7.24
C ILE A 71 4.63 11.30 6.98
N ARG A 72 4.87 11.89 5.82
CA ARG A 72 4.13 13.03 5.31
C ARG A 72 3.41 12.66 4.02
N ILE A 73 2.19 13.16 3.90
CA ILE A 73 1.38 13.09 2.68
C ILE A 73 1.00 14.53 2.35
N ASP A 74 1.32 14.98 1.14
CA ASP A 74 1.09 16.35 0.66
C ASP A 74 1.62 17.40 1.65
N SER A 75 2.87 17.18 2.09
CA SER A 75 3.59 17.99 3.09
C SER A 75 3.04 17.95 4.53
N LYS A 76 1.88 17.35 4.79
CA LYS A 76 1.27 17.21 6.13
C LYS A 76 1.80 15.97 6.84
N ILE A 77 2.15 16.09 8.12
CA ILE A 77 2.55 14.93 8.94
C ILE A 77 1.30 14.11 9.25
N VAL A 78 1.27 12.87 8.78
CA VAL A 78 0.17 11.93 9.01
C VAL A 78 0.53 10.85 10.03
N MET A 79 1.83 10.61 10.24
CA MET A 79 2.32 9.62 11.20
C MET A 79 3.65 10.09 11.80
N GLN A 80 3.82 9.90 13.11
CA GLN A 80 5.09 10.11 13.79
C GLN A 80 5.29 9.03 14.87
N VAL A 81 6.38 8.26 14.74
CA VAL A 81 6.76 7.22 15.70
C VAL A 81 8.07 7.64 16.38
N LYS A 82 7.97 8.01 17.66
CA LYS A 82 9.12 8.30 18.54
C LYS A 82 9.69 7.00 19.13
N ARG A 83 10.90 7.05 19.69
CA ARG A 83 11.59 5.88 20.28
C ARG A 83 11.71 4.74 19.27
N LEU A 84 12.08 5.06 18.03
CA LEU A 84 12.01 4.14 16.90
C LEU A 84 12.90 2.90 17.09
N LYS A 85 13.98 3.00 17.88
CA LYS A 85 14.80 1.83 18.28
C LYS A 85 14.02 0.75 19.06
N TRP A 86 12.89 1.11 19.67
CA TRP A 86 11.98 0.18 20.36
C TRP A 86 10.75 -0.17 19.51
N LYS A 87 10.47 0.63 18.49
CA LYS A 87 9.29 0.51 17.60
C LYS A 87 9.71 0.33 16.13
N PHE A 88 10.82 -0.37 15.91
CA PHE A 88 11.45 -0.50 14.59
C PHE A 88 10.63 -1.38 13.63
N ARG A 89 9.65 -2.13 14.16
CA ARG A 89 8.58 -2.79 13.40
C ARG A 89 7.25 -2.43 14.03
N GLY A 90 6.24 -2.21 13.21
CA GLY A 90 4.90 -1.89 13.70
C GLY A 90 3.95 -1.47 12.60
N ASN A 91 2.76 -1.06 13.02
CA ASN A 91 1.72 -0.58 12.14
C ASN A 91 0.87 0.52 12.80
N GLN A 92 0.22 1.34 11.98
CA GLN A 92 -0.68 2.40 12.40
C GLN A 92 -1.65 2.74 11.25
N THR A 93 -2.91 3.01 11.57
CA THR A 93 -3.88 3.50 10.60
C THR A 93 -3.83 5.02 10.53
N ILE A 94 -3.81 5.56 9.31
CA ILE A 94 -3.93 6.98 9.01
C ILE A 94 -5.17 7.23 8.15
N VAL A 95 -5.60 8.48 8.05
CA VAL A 95 -6.70 8.89 7.17
C VAL A 95 -6.15 9.74 6.02
N VAL A 96 -6.44 9.34 4.79
CA VAL A 96 -6.05 10.05 3.56
C VAL A 96 -7.29 10.22 2.70
N ASP A 97 -7.63 11.45 2.32
CA ASP A 97 -8.85 11.77 1.55
C ASP A 97 -10.15 11.20 2.16
N GLY A 98 -10.19 11.03 3.48
CA GLY A 98 -11.34 10.46 4.19
C GLY A 98 -11.38 8.93 4.23
N PHE A 99 -10.39 8.25 3.62
CA PHE A 99 -10.25 6.79 3.66
C PHE A 99 -9.21 6.35 4.68
N GLU A 100 -9.46 5.21 5.33
CA GLU A 100 -8.49 4.58 6.20
C GLU A 100 -7.39 3.87 5.39
N VAL A 101 -6.15 4.18 5.72
CA VAL A 101 -4.95 3.55 5.15
C VAL A 101 -4.15 2.96 6.30
N GLU A 102 -3.99 1.64 6.32
CA GLU A 102 -3.09 0.98 7.24
C GLU A 102 -1.66 1.10 6.74
N VAL A 103 -0.78 1.58 7.61
CA VAL A 103 0.65 1.69 7.34
C VAL A 103 1.38 0.67 8.19
N TYR A 104 2.20 -0.16 7.56
CA TYR A 104 3.12 -1.10 8.20
C TYR A 104 4.54 -0.66 7.91
N TRP A 105 5.45 -0.84 8.87
CA TRP A 105 6.86 -0.55 8.68
C TRP A 105 7.76 -1.62 9.29
N ASP A 106 8.87 -1.87 8.60
CA ASP A 106 10.07 -2.50 9.13
C ASP A 106 11.28 -1.63 8.77
N VAL A 107 11.86 -0.99 9.77
CA VAL A 107 13.03 -0.12 9.64
C VAL A 107 14.28 -0.72 10.29
N TYR A 108 14.29 -2.02 10.56
CA TYR A 108 15.40 -2.68 11.26
C TYR A 108 16.75 -2.44 10.55
N ASN A 109 16.82 -2.66 9.24
CA ASN A 109 18.09 -2.49 8.52
C ASN A 109 18.52 -1.02 8.46
N TRP A 110 17.62 -0.04 8.57
CA TRP A 110 18.00 1.38 8.66
C TRP A 110 18.68 1.75 9.98
N LEU A 111 18.35 1.05 11.07
CA LEU A 111 18.79 1.39 12.43
C LEU A 111 19.97 0.55 12.91
N PHE A 112 20.05 -0.71 12.46
CA PHE A 112 20.95 -1.70 13.04
C PHE A 112 21.87 -2.38 12.01
N SER A 113 21.72 -2.11 10.71
CA SER A 113 22.64 -2.64 9.69
C SER A 113 23.94 -1.86 9.66
N THR A 114 25.05 -2.56 9.44
CA THR A 114 26.41 -2.00 9.25
C THR A 114 26.70 -1.64 7.78
N SER A 115 25.83 -2.04 6.86
CA SER A 115 25.91 -1.79 5.41
C SER A 115 24.71 -0.95 4.92
N PHE A 116 24.62 -0.71 3.60
CA PHE A 116 23.47 -0.06 2.96
C PHE A 116 22.16 -0.81 3.25
N GLY A 117 21.45 -0.37 4.28
CA GLY A 117 20.19 -0.95 4.70
C GLY A 117 18.99 -0.31 4.03
N ASN A 118 17.93 -1.10 3.86
CA ASN A 118 16.63 -0.63 3.41
C ASN A 118 15.59 -0.68 4.54
N ALA A 119 14.60 0.20 4.49
CA ALA A 119 13.35 -0.02 5.20
C ALA A 119 12.27 -0.51 4.24
N VAL A 120 11.28 -1.18 4.78
CA VAL A 120 10.11 -1.63 4.04
C VAL A 120 8.88 -0.99 4.66
N PHE A 121 8.05 -0.40 3.81
CA PHE A 121 6.76 0.15 4.18
C PHE A 121 5.67 -0.53 3.36
N MET A 122 4.51 -0.74 3.95
CA MET A 122 3.31 -1.15 3.21
C MET A 122 2.18 -0.20 3.58
N PHE A 123 1.56 0.39 2.56
CA PHE A 123 0.33 1.16 2.67
C PHE A 123 -0.80 0.30 2.11
N ARG A 124 -1.76 -0.06 2.95
CA ARG A 124 -2.88 -0.91 2.59
C ARG A 124 -4.19 -0.15 2.78
N THR A 125 -4.96 -0.01 1.71
CA THR A 125 -6.33 0.49 1.77
C THR A 125 -7.31 -0.67 1.74
N CYS A 126 -8.23 -0.67 2.69
CA CYS A 126 -9.35 -1.59 2.73
C CYS A 126 -10.62 -0.75 2.64
N PHE A 127 -11.43 -0.97 1.60
CA PHE A 127 -12.75 -0.37 1.54
C PHE A 127 -13.69 -1.20 2.40
N SER A 128 -14.15 -0.68 3.53
CA SER A 128 -15.32 -1.26 4.19
C SER A 128 -16.55 -0.91 3.37
N HIS A 129 -17.39 -1.92 3.08
CA HIS A 129 -18.71 -1.68 2.52
C HIS A 129 -19.66 -1.31 3.67
N ASP A 130 -19.59 -0.07 4.12
CA ASP A 130 -20.56 0.46 5.08
C ASP A 130 -21.49 1.46 4.38
N LYS A 131 -22.75 1.03 4.23
CA LYS A 131 -23.95 1.71 3.67
C LYS A 131 -24.31 1.48 2.20
N ILE A 132 -24.53 0.23 1.80
CA ILE A 132 -25.60 -0.06 0.80
C ILE A 132 -26.35 -1.32 1.24
N TRP A 133 -27.28 -1.19 2.18
CA TRP A 133 -28.35 -2.18 2.35
C TRP A 133 -29.60 -1.51 2.91
N ASP A 134 -30.42 -0.97 2.02
CA ASP A 134 -31.86 -1.14 2.16
C ASP A 134 -32.29 -2.03 0.98
N ALA A 135 -32.88 -3.19 1.33
CA ALA A 135 -33.45 -4.29 0.52
C ALA A 135 -32.57 -5.53 0.14
N GLN A 136 -32.91 -6.68 0.75
CA GLN A 136 -32.41 -8.08 0.59
C GLN A 136 -33.04 -8.81 -0.65
N PRO A 137 -33.03 -10.18 -0.87
CA PRO A 137 -32.34 -11.32 -0.19
C PRO A 137 -31.74 -12.48 -1.07
N VAL A 138 -30.86 -13.28 -0.41
CA VAL A 138 -30.68 -14.77 -0.33
C VAL A 138 -30.37 -15.63 -1.58
N SER A 139 -29.29 -16.44 -1.53
CA SER A 139 -29.28 -17.94 -1.56
C SER A 139 -27.85 -18.57 -1.60
N ASP A 140 -27.79 -19.83 -1.16
CA ASP A 140 -26.71 -20.57 -0.48
C ASP A 140 -25.54 -21.19 -1.31
N ALA A 141 -24.45 -21.53 -0.59
CA ALA A 141 -23.82 -22.89 -0.49
C ALA A 141 -22.29 -23.04 -0.78
N ASN A 142 -21.55 -23.37 0.30
CA ASN A 142 -20.36 -24.25 0.44
C ASN A 142 -19.05 -23.91 -0.32
N VAL A 143 -18.00 -23.33 0.29
CA VAL A 143 -17.04 -23.82 1.33
C VAL A 143 -16.07 -24.91 0.86
N LEU A 144 -14.83 -24.51 0.55
CA LEU A 144 -13.54 -25.17 0.84
C LEU A 144 -12.48 -24.07 1.01
N GLN A 145 -12.40 -23.41 2.16
CA GLN A 145 -11.47 -23.69 3.27
C GLN A 145 -9.98 -23.74 2.88
N TRP A 146 -9.32 -22.57 2.93
CA TRP A 146 -7.96 -22.48 3.47
C TRP A 146 -7.85 -21.32 4.46
N SER A 147 -7.53 -21.68 5.70
CA SER A 147 -7.46 -20.81 6.87
C SER A 147 -6.22 -19.93 6.84
N PHE A 148 -6.40 -18.61 6.92
CA PHE A 148 -6.04 -17.80 8.10
C PHE A 148 -6.69 -16.40 7.94
N SER A 149 -7.83 -16.23 8.63
CA SER A 149 -8.52 -14.96 8.95
C SER A 149 -8.96 -14.03 7.79
N GLN A 150 -9.78 -14.53 6.86
CA GLN A 150 -10.69 -13.67 6.09
C GLN A 150 -12.06 -13.62 6.81
N ARG A 151 -12.33 -12.52 7.52
CA ARG A 151 -13.71 -12.12 7.82
C ARG A 151 -14.15 -11.08 6.80
N PHE A 152 -14.38 -11.47 5.55
CA PHE A 152 -15.21 -10.68 4.65
C PHE A 152 -16.01 -11.65 3.77
N SER A 153 -17.32 -11.57 3.91
CA SER A 153 -18.32 -12.34 3.17
C SER A 153 -18.12 -12.15 1.66
N GLU A 154 -17.89 -13.24 0.93
CA GLU A 154 -17.96 -13.25 -0.53
C GLU A 154 -19.42 -13.14 -0.97
N SER A 155 -19.87 -11.92 -1.23
CA SER A 155 -21.09 -11.66 -1.99
C SER A 155 -20.83 -10.56 -3.02
N LYS A 156 -20.81 -10.94 -4.31
CA LYS A 156 -20.87 -10.08 -5.50
C LYS A 156 -20.10 -8.75 -5.40
N PHE A 157 -18.77 -8.82 -5.32
CA PHE A 157 -17.88 -7.67 -5.37
C PHE A 157 -17.91 -6.97 -6.75
N ARG A 158 -18.72 -5.92 -6.87
CA ARG A 158 -18.42 -4.83 -7.81
C ARG A 158 -17.82 -3.69 -6.97
N GLN A 159 -16.52 -3.40 -7.20
CA GLN A 159 -15.78 -2.17 -6.78
C GLN A 159 -15.09 -2.08 -5.39
N GLY A 160 -14.68 -3.19 -4.74
CA GLY A 160 -14.06 -3.10 -3.39
C GLY A 160 -12.79 -3.91 -3.13
N LEU A 161 -11.97 -4.24 -4.13
CA LEU A 161 -10.70 -4.92 -3.87
C LEU A 161 -9.70 -3.91 -3.28
N GLY A 162 -9.27 -4.13 -2.04
CA GLY A 162 -8.27 -3.29 -1.39
C GLY A 162 -6.96 -3.19 -2.18
N PHE A 163 -6.22 -2.11 -2.00
CA PHE A 163 -4.96 -1.86 -2.71
C PHE A 163 -3.79 -1.85 -1.72
N SER A 164 -2.66 -2.46 -2.12
CA SER A 164 -1.44 -2.52 -1.31
C SER A 164 -0.23 -1.92 -2.03
N HIS A 165 0.34 -0.86 -1.50
CA HIS A 165 1.60 -0.29 -1.98
C HIS A 165 2.75 -0.65 -1.04
N VAL A 166 3.67 -1.50 -1.53
CA VAL A 166 4.92 -1.85 -0.83
C VAL A 166 6.07 -0.97 -1.33
N LEU A 167 6.73 -0.27 -0.42
CA LEU A 167 7.83 0.63 -0.72
C LEU A 167 9.10 0.18 -0.01
N TYR A 168 10.17 -0.04 -0.79
CA TYR A 168 11.51 -0.28 -0.28
C TYR A 168 12.29 1.03 -0.32
N ALA A 169 12.68 1.54 0.84
CA ALA A 169 13.40 2.79 0.95
C ALA A 169 14.88 2.54 1.30
N TRP A 170 15.76 2.75 0.33
CA TRP A 170 17.19 2.41 0.36
C TRP A 170 18.04 3.62 0.71
N LYS A 171 18.86 3.50 1.76
CA LYS A 171 19.83 4.55 2.09
C LYS A 171 20.93 4.59 1.03
N ASN A 172 21.08 5.73 0.36
CA ASN A 172 22.20 6.03 -0.53
C ASN A 172 23.22 6.95 0.17
N GLU A 173 24.48 6.84 -0.23
CA GLU A 173 25.62 7.60 0.31
C GLU A 173 25.51 9.11 0.14
#